data_AF-A0A7Z3H991-F1
#
_entry.id   AF-A0A7Z3H991-F1
#
_cell.length_a   1.000
_cell.length_b   1.000
_cell.length_c   1.000
_cell.angle_alpha   90.00
_cell.angle_beta   90.00
_cell.angle_gamma   90.00
#
_symmetry.space_group_name_H-M   'P 1'
#
loop_
_entity.id
_entity.type
_entity.pdbx_description
1 polymer ?
#
loop_
_entity_poly.entity_id
_entity_poly.type
_entity_poly.pdbx_seq_one_letter_code
_entity_poly.pdbx_strand_id
1 'polypeptide(L)'
;MKRRYGFLALSLLALLLLNLGGRDDPGQPVPASRPSPVTAAPSPQASAPLAPAAGQTAAASAPVTTGPLPVSWRAMPDEMNHQLASEITDSDQPLNERLANLEAMETGWMSEGESLFRLQGRYAQALEQLAQENEQLPLAERLAALTRLQDEWVADHPDLAADLFNPDARLQQARQLWGDEELETLARHFLPTGQAEATVQFATTRQQQLDQRGHYQQQLAELEQQLAARQGAMTPERWQQYREEVLGQFRRDFFAQTQDQP
;
A
#
# COMPACT_ATOMS: atom_id res chain seq x y z
N MET A 1 18.72 19.76 7.70
CA MET A 1 18.42 19.20 6.38
C MET A 1 16.91 19.10 6.25
N LYS A 2 16.26 20.00 5.50
CA LYS A 2 14.82 19.98 5.26
C LYS A 2 14.53 18.99 4.14
N ARG A 3 14.04 17.79 4.44
CA ARG A 3 13.76 16.77 3.43
C ARG A 3 12.45 16.03 3.74
N ARG A 4 11.44 16.29 2.90
CA ARG A 4 10.50 15.31 2.34
C ARG A 4 9.21 14.90 3.09
N TYR A 5 8.71 15.65 4.06
CA TYR A 5 7.42 15.30 4.69
C TYR A 5 6.19 15.74 3.87
N GLY A 6 6.31 16.71 2.96
CA GLY A 6 5.16 17.23 2.20
C GLY A 6 4.69 16.38 1.00
N PHE A 7 5.54 15.51 0.45
CA PHE A 7 5.20 14.72 -0.76
C PHE A 7 4.64 13.33 -0.45
N LEU A 8 4.90 12.78 0.75
CA LEU A 8 4.46 11.42 1.13
C LEU A 8 2.98 11.34 1.51
N ALA A 9 2.37 12.45 1.95
CA ALA A 9 0.94 12.52 2.24
C ALA A 9 0.06 12.45 0.97
N LEU A 10 0.56 12.94 -0.18
CA LEU A 10 -0.18 12.96 -1.44
C LEU A 10 -0.16 11.62 -2.19
N SER A 11 0.95 10.87 -2.14
CA SER A 11 1.05 9.60 -2.88
C SER A 11 0.10 8.52 -2.36
N LEU A 12 -0.37 8.65 -1.12
CA LEU A 12 -1.23 7.66 -0.47
C LEU A 12 -2.71 8.03 -0.49
N LEU A 13 -3.07 9.32 -0.55
CA LEU A 13 -4.45 9.73 -0.82
C LEU A 13 -4.92 9.24 -2.21
N ALA A 14 -4.06 9.36 -3.23
CA ALA A 14 -4.35 8.86 -4.58
C ALA A 14 -4.43 7.32 -4.66
N LEU A 15 -3.60 6.60 -3.88
CA LEU A 15 -3.61 5.13 -3.83
C LEU A 15 -4.80 4.57 -3.03
N LEU A 16 -5.29 5.33 -2.06
CA LEU A 16 -6.45 4.99 -1.26
C LEU A 16 -7.75 5.29 -2.04
N LEU A 17 -7.79 6.37 -2.83
CA LEU A 17 -8.86 6.64 -3.80
C LEU A 17 -8.99 5.55 -4.87
N LEU A 18 -7.88 4.97 -5.34
CA LEU A 18 -7.92 3.87 -6.31
C LEU A 18 -8.38 2.53 -5.71
N ASN A 19 -8.09 2.25 -4.43
CA ASN A 19 -8.48 0.98 -3.81
C ASN A 19 -9.96 0.94 -3.39
N LEU A 20 -10.57 2.08 -3.07
CA LEU A 20 -12.01 2.13 -2.74
C LEU A 20 -12.93 2.16 -3.98
N GLY A 21 -12.45 2.62 -5.14
CA GLY A 21 -13.24 2.68 -6.39
C GLY A 21 -13.36 1.36 -7.17
N GLY A 22 -12.70 0.29 -6.73
CA GLY A 22 -12.62 -0.99 -7.46
C GLY A 22 -13.57 -2.09 -6.99
N ARG A 23 -14.51 -1.79 -6.10
CA ARG A 23 -15.29 -2.82 -5.40
C ARG A 23 -16.79 -2.67 -5.61
N ASP A 24 -17.24 -2.79 -6.86
CA ASP A 24 -18.51 -3.44 -7.23
C ASP A 24 -18.67 -3.49 -8.77
N ASP A 25 -18.64 -4.71 -9.35
CA ASP A 25 -19.69 -5.33 -10.18
C ASP A 25 -19.12 -6.59 -10.91
N PRO A 26 -19.58 -7.83 -10.62
CA PRO A 26 -19.29 -8.99 -11.45
C PRO A 26 -20.26 -9.03 -12.65
N GLY A 27 -20.15 -8.04 -13.53
CA GLY A 27 -20.87 -7.98 -14.80
C GLY A 27 -20.05 -8.57 -15.94
N GLN A 28 -20.30 -9.83 -16.29
CA GLN A 28 -19.78 -10.50 -17.50
C GLN A 28 -19.81 -9.60 -18.75
N PRO A 29 -18.84 -9.79 -19.66
CA PRO A 29 -19.24 -10.22 -21.00
C PRO A 29 -18.45 -11.43 -21.50
N VAL A 30 -19.20 -12.42 -21.99
CA VAL A 30 -18.72 -13.52 -22.85
C VAL A 30 -18.35 -12.95 -24.23
N PRO A 31 -17.32 -13.50 -24.89
CA PRO A 31 -17.58 -13.93 -26.27
C PRO A 31 -17.04 -15.35 -26.59
N ALA A 32 -17.98 -16.14 -27.09
CA ALA A 32 -17.92 -17.06 -28.24
C ALA A 32 -16.69 -17.99 -28.46
N SER A 33 -16.97 -19.27 -28.24
CA SER A 33 -16.89 -20.35 -29.25
C SER A 33 -15.53 -20.73 -29.87
N ARG A 34 -15.02 -21.93 -29.52
CA ARG A 34 -14.83 -23.09 -30.47
C ARG A 34 -14.30 -24.36 -29.77
N PRO A 35 -14.33 -25.55 -30.42
CA PRO A 35 -15.17 -26.67 -30.01
C PRO A 35 -14.40 -27.84 -29.35
N SER A 36 -15.16 -28.70 -28.69
CA SER A 36 -14.76 -30.02 -28.18
C SER A 36 -14.37 -31.03 -29.28
N PRO A 37 -13.69 -32.12 -28.88
CA PRO A 37 -14.31 -33.43 -29.06
C PRO A 37 -14.29 -34.25 -27.75
N VAL A 38 -15.47 -34.65 -27.26
CA VAL A 38 -15.99 -36.04 -27.23
C VAL A 38 -15.20 -37.00 -26.34
N THR A 39 -15.83 -37.47 -25.25
CA THR A 39 -16.21 -38.90 -25.05
C THR A 39 -17.20 -39.01 -23.86
N ALA A 40 -18.20 -39.88 -24.05
CA ALA A 40 -19.35 -40.23 -23.20
C ALA A 40 -18.99 -40.71 -21.77
N ALA A 41 -19.86 -40.84 -20.75
CA ALA A 41 -21.28 -41.23 -20.69
C ALA A 41 -21.83 -40.94 -19.23
N PRO A 42 -23.02 -41.42 -18.78
CA PRO A 42 -24.10 -40.57 -18.24
C PRO A 42 -24.36 -40.66 -16.72
N SER A 43 -25.13 -39.69 -16.21
CA SER A 43 -25.78 -39.67 -14.89
C SER A 43 -26.80 -40.81 -14.71
N PRO A 44 -27.28 -41.04 -13.48
CA PRO A 44 -28.70 -40.76 -13.26
C PRO A 44 -29.06 -40.06 -11.94
N GLN A 45 -30.21 -39.40 -12.00
CA GLN A 45 -30.94 -38.62 -11.01
C GLN A 45 -31.62 -39.48 -9.93
N ALA A 46 -31.86 -38.89 -8.74
CA ALA A 46 -32.99 -39.21 -7.85
C ALA A 46 -33.20 -38.00 -6.91
N SER A 47 -34.17 -37.11 -7.17
CA SER A 47 -35.57 -37.12 -6.70
C SER A 47 -35.74 -36.80 -5.20
N ALA A 48 -36.18 -35.58 -4.91
CA ALA A 48 -36.92 -35.25 -3.68
C ALA A 48 -38.41 -35.58 -3.87
N PRO A 49 -39.18 -35.83 -2.78
CA PRO A 49 -40.33 -34.95 -2.54
C PRO A 49 -40.74 -34.74 -1.05
N LEU A 50 -41.36 -33.57 -0.85
CA LEU A 50 -42.48 -33.19 0.04
C LEU A 50 -42.42 -33.36 1.58
N ALA A 51 -42.58 -32.21 2.26
CA ALA A 51 -43.19 -32.01 3.59
C ALA A 51 -44.74 -32.24 3.54
N PRO A 52 -45.57 -32.25 4.63
CA PRO A 52 -45.54 -31.28 5.75
C PRO A 52 -46.06 -31.76 7.15
N ALA A 53 -46.05 -30.79 8.09
CA ALA A 53 -47.09 -30.49 9.11
C ALA A 53 -46.77 -30.63 10.62
N ALA A 54 -46.68 -29.44 11.23
CA ALA A 54 -47.29 -28.98 12.50
C ALA A 54 -46.74 -29.44 13.87
N GLY A 55 -46.38 -28.46 14.72
CA GLY A 55 -46.37 -28.66 16.17
C GLY A 55 -45.53 -27.71 17.07
N GLN A 56 -45.83 -26.41 17.08
CA GLN A 56 -45.82 -25.51 18.26
C GLN A 56 -44.50 -25.15 19.01
N THR A 57 -44.13 -23.87 18.84
CA THR A 57 -43.75 -22.82 19.83
C THR A 57 -42.73 -23.10 20.94
N ALA A 58 -41.59 -22.37 20.88
CA ALA A 58 -41.11 -21.51 21.99
C ALA A 58 -39.91 -20.64 21.54
N ALA A 59 -39.94 -19.37 22.00
CA ALA A 59 -38.88 -18.36 21.97
C ALA A 59 -38.44 -17.84 20.59
N ALA A 60 -39.20 -16.87 20.06
CA ALA A 60 -38.66 -15.91 19.12
C ALA A 60 -37.60 -15.06 19.83
N SER A 61 -36.33 -15.43 19.71
CA SER A 61 -35.25 -14.46 19.75
C SER A 61 -35.56 -13.48 18.63
N ALA A 62 -35.88 -12.23 19.00
CA ALA A 62 -35.96 -11.15 18.05
C ALA A 62 -34.68 -11.21 17.20
N PRO A 63 -34.77 -11.16 15.85
CA PRO A 63 -33.58 -10.92 15.07
C PRO A 63 -33.02 -9.61 15.58
N VAL A 64 -31.82 -9.64 16.15
CA VAL A 64 -30.99 -8.45 16.23
C VAL A 64 -30.80 -8.07 14.78
N THR A 65 -31.65 -7.17 14.29
CA THR A 65 -31.35 -6.39 13.09
C THR A 65 -30.08 -5.67 13.43
N THR A 66 -28.94 -6.28 13.11
CA THR A 66 -27.70 -5.57 12.83
C THR A 66 -28.00 -4.74 11.60
N GLY A 67 -28.75 -3.64 11.80
CA GLY A 67 -28.79 -2.58 10.81
C GLY A 67 -27.35 -2.14 10.56
N PRO A 68 -26.98 -1.80 9.32
CA PRO A 68 -25.66 -1.25 9.05
C PRO A 68 -25.42 -0.10 10.03
N LEU A 69 -24.22 -0.09 10.64
CA LEU A 69 -23.80 0.98 11.54
C LEU A 69 -24.08 2.33 10.88
N PRO A 70 -24.55 3.34 11.64
CA PRO A 70 -24.74 4.67 11.08
C PRO A 70 -23.40 5.15 10.51
N VAL A 71 -23.38 5.45 9.21
CA VAL A 71 -22.17 5.89 8.50
C VAL A 71 -21.80 7.27 9.04
N SER A 72 -20.54 7.42 9.50
CA SER A 72 -20.07 8.67 10.11
C SER A 72 -19.74 9.77 9.10
N TRP A 73 -19.77 9.42 7.81
CA TRP A 73 -19.46 10.29 6.67
C TRP A 73 -20.55 10.20 5.60
N ARG A 74 -20.58 11.18 4.69
CA ARG A 74 -21.48 11.17 3.52
C ARG A 74 -20.73 11.05 2.20
N ALA A 75 -21.25 10.21 1.32
CA ALA A 75 -20.74 10.07 -0.05
C ALA A 75 -20.95 11.39 -0.82
N MET A 76 -19.88 11.86 -1.45
CA MET A 76 -19.86 13.10 -2.23
C MET A 76 -20.32 12.82 -3.68
N PRO A 77 -20.98 13.78 -4.37
CA PRO A 77 -21.32 13.62 -5.78
C PRO A 77 -20.08 13.56 -6.68
N ASP A 78 -20.14 12.78 -7.76
CA ASP A 78 -19.00 12.50 -8.64
C ASP A 78 -18.39 13.77 -9.27
N GLU A 79 -19.21 14.77 -9.59
CA GLU A 79 -18.77 16.04 -10.18
C GLU A 79 -17.85 16.82 -9.23
N MET A 80 -18.20 16.85 -7.94
CA MET A 80 -17.37 17.48 -6.91
C MET A 80 -16.12 16.64 -6.64
N ASN A 81 -16.24 15.31 -6.64
CA ASN A 81 -15.08 14.43 -6.52
C ASN A 81 -14.05 14.69 -7.63
N HIS A 82 -14.50 14.88 -8.87
CA HIS A 82 -13.63 15.27 -9.99
C HIS A 82 -13.01 16.66 -9.80
N GLN A 83 -13.79 17.63 -9.34
CA GLN A 83 -13.28 18.97 -9.08
C GLN A 83 -12.23 18.97 -7.96
N LEU A 84 -12.47 18.26 -6.86
CA LEU A 84 -11.52 18.13 -5.76
C LEU A 84 -10.27 17.34 -6.15
N ALA A 85 -10.41 16.24 -6.90
CA ALA A 85 -9.27 15.49 -7.40
C ALA A 85 -8.37 16.34 -8.31
N SER A 86 -8.98 17.23 -9.12
CA SER A 86 -8.23 18.18 -9.94
C SER A 86 -7.49 19.23 -9.09
N GLU A 87 -8.15 19.82 -8.09
CA GLU A 87 -7.52 20.81 -7.21
C GLU A 87 -6.41 20.22 -6.33
N ILE A 88 -6.57 18.98 -5.84
CA ILE A 88 -5.54 18.29 -5.06
C ILE A 88 -4.30 18.00 -5.91
N THR A 89 -4.48 17.72 -7.20
CA THR A 89 -3.40 17.43 -8.14
C THR A 89 -2.67 18.71 -8.59
N ASP A 90 -3.42 19.80 -8.78
CA ASP A 90 -2.90 21.05 -9.34
C ASP A 90 -2.44 22.06 -8.28
N SER A 91 -2.72 21.83 -6.99
CA SER A 91 -2.43 22.79 -5.91
C SER A 91 -1.16 22.44 -5.12
N ASP A 92 -0.20 23.37 -5.15
CA ASP A 92 1.01 23.38 -4.30
C ASP A 92 0.74 23.96 -2.89
N GLN A 93 -0.52 24.21 -2.52
CA GLN A 93 -0.88 24.83 -1.23
C GLN A 93 -0.60 23.92 -0.02
N PRO A 94 -0.28 24.50 1.16
CA PRO A 94 -0.12 23.72 2.38
C PRO A 94 -1.43 23.04 2.81
N LEU A 95 -1.32 21.96 3.58
CA LEU A 95 -2.47 21.10 3.94
C LEU A 95 -3.58 21.88 4.66
N ASN A 96 -3.23 22.76 5.60
CA ASN A 96 -4.19 23.59 6.33
C ASN A 96 -5.03 24.50 5.42
N GLU A 97 -4.41 25.14 4.41
CA GLU A 97 -5.10 25.99 3.45
C GLU A 97 -6.01 25.16 2.53
N ARG A 98 -5.55 23.97 2.11
CA ARG A 98 -6.40 23.03 1.35
C ARG A 98 -7.62 22.57 2.15
N LEU A 99 -7.46 22.28 3.44
CA LEU A 99 -8.59 21.91 4.31
C LEU A 99 -9.61 23.04 4.47
N ALA A 100 -9.15 24.29 4.59
CA ALA A 100 -10.04 25.45 4.65
C ALA A 100 -10.80 25.67 3.33
N ASN A 101 -10.16 25.44 2.18
CA ASN A 101 -10.80 25.51 0.87
C ASN A 101 -11.83 24.39 0.68
N LEU A 102 -11.48 23.16 1.08
CA LEU A 102 -12.39 22.01 1.10
C LEU A 102 -13.62 22.29 1.96
N GLU A 103 -13.43 22.82 3.16
CA GLU A 103 -14.52 23.23 4.03
C GLU A 103 -15.43 24.27 3.34
N ALA A 104 -14.86 25.31 2.72
CA ALA A 104 -15.64 26.31 2.02
C ALA A 104 -16.47 25.73 0.85
N MET A 105 -15.92 24.76 0.12
CA MET A 105 -16.61 24.07 -0.97
C MET A 105 -17.72 23.13 -0.47
N GLU A 106 -17.48 22.42 0.62
CA GLU A 106 -18.45 21.49 1.21
C GLU A 106 -19.61 22.19 1.91
N THR A 107 -19.38 23.36 2.50
CA THR A 107 -20.41 24.15 3.22
C THR A 107 -21.56 24.56 2.29
N GLY A 108 -21.31 24.67 0.98
CA GLY A 108 -22.34 24.97 -0.02
C GLY A 108 -23.29 23.81 -0.31
N TRP A 109 -22.91 22.58 0.04
CA TRP A 109 -23.63 21.36 -0.36
C TRP A 109 -24.10 20.48 0.82
N MET A 110 -23.30 20.39 1.89
CA MET A 110 -23.69 19.61 3.08
C MET A 110 -24.26 20.53 4.16
N SER A 111 -25.57 20.40 4.44
CA SER A 111 -26.19 21.05 5.61
C SER A 111 -25.87 20.32 6.92
N GLU A 112 -25.62 19.00 6.87
CA GLU A 112 -25.25 18.16 8.01
C GLU A 112 -24.40 16.96 7.54
N GLY A 113 -23.26 16.72 8.21
CA GLY A 113 -22.34 15.61 7.92
C GLY A 113 -20.97 16.07 7.38
N GLU A 114 -19.96 15.22 7.54
CA GLU A 114 -18.61 15.42 7.00
C GLU A 114 -18.39 14.49 5.79
N SER A 115 -17.63 14.95 4.79
CA SER A 115 -17.20 14.07 3.70
C SER A 115 -16.03 13.18 4.14
N LEU A 116 -15.86 12.04 3.47
CA LEU A 116 -14.69 11.18 3.70
C LEU A 116 -13.37 11.92 3.40
N PHE A 117 -13.37 12.84 2.42
CA PHE A 117 -12.20 13.64 2.08
C PHE A 117 -11.80 14.59 3.21
N ARG A 118 -12.76 15.30 3.79
CA ARG A 118 -12.51 16.22 4.90
C ARG A 118 -12.05 15.46 6.14
N LEU A 119 -12.66 14.31 6.40
CA LEU A 119 -12.28 13.43 7.49
C LEU A 119 -10.83 12.93 7.35
N GLN A 120 -10.46 12.41 6.17
CA GLN A 120 -9.08 12.00 5.86
C GLN A 120 -8.09 13.17 5.95
N GLY A 121 -8.55 14.36 5.55
CA GLY A 121 -7.79 15.59 5.64
C GLY A 121 -7.47 16.00 7.08
N ARG A 122 -8.46 15.97 7.98
CA ARG A 122 -8.25 16.21 9.42
C ARG A 122 -7.34 15.16 10.04
N TYR A 123 -7.47 13.90 9.63
CA TYR A 123 -6.57 12.84 10.09
C TYR A 123 -5.12 13.09 9.66
N ALA A 124 -4.91 13.46 8.40
CA ALA A 124 -3.58 13.81 7.89
C ALA A 124 -2.97 15.00 8.65
N GLN A 125 -3.78 16.01 9.00
CA GLN A 125 -3.34 17.13 9.83
C GLN A 125 -2.95 16.67 11.25
N ALA A 126 -3.73 15.79 11.85
CA ALA A 126 -3.42 15.22 13.18
C ALA A 126 -2.12 14.40 13.15
N LEU A 127 -1.89 13.63 12.07
CA LEU A 127 -0.63 12.90 11.87
C LEU A 127 0.57 13.84 11.68
N GLU A 128 0.39 14.96 10.97
CA GLU A 128 1.45 15.97 10.82
C GLU A 128 1.79 16.63 12.16
N GLN A 129 0.78 16.98 12.97
CA GLN A 129 0.97 17.51 14.32
C GLN A 129 1.67 16.49 15.22
N LEU A 130 1.22 15.23 15.20
CA LEU A 130 1.85 14.13 15.94
C LEU A 130 3.33 13.99 15.57
N ALA A 131 3.66 14.04 14.28
CA ALA A 131 5.03 13.92 13.82
C ALA A 131 5.91 15.09 14.29
N GLN A 132 5.38 16.32 14.26
CA GLN A 132 6.08 17.52 14.72
C GLN A 132 6.31 17.51 16.24
N GLU A 133 5.29 17.17 17.01
CA GLU A 133 5.33 17.15 18.48
C GLU A 133 6.27 16.07 19.01
N ASN A 134 6.32 14.93 18.33
CA ASN A 134 7.03 13.76 18.80
C ASN A 134 8.36 13.50 18.05
N GLU A 135 8.86 14.45 17.25
CA GLU A 135 10.07 14.27 16.42
C GLU A 135 11.29 13.81 17.24
N GLN A 136 11.44 14.36 18.44
CA GLN A 136 12.58 14.10 19.34
C GLN A 136 12.35 12.94 20.32
N LEU A 137 11.16 12.35 20.33
CA LEU A 137 10.84 11.27 21.26
C LEU A 137 11.43 9.93 20.79
N PRO A 138 11.73 9.01 21.72
CA PRO A 138 12.12 7.66 21.36
C PRO A 138 11.00 6.95 20.60
N LEU A 139 11.37 5.98 19.74
CA LEU A 139 10.43 5.26 18.88
C LEU A 139 9.24 4.66 19.63
N ALA A 140 9.45 4.10 20.83
CA ALA A 140 8.38 3.50 21.61
C ALA A 140 7.31 4.51 22.02
N GLU A 141 7.70 5.73 22.40
CA GLU A 141 6.77 6.80 22.77
C GLU A 141 6.04 7.35 21.54
N ARG A 142 6.76 7.52 20.42
CA ARG A 142 6.15 7.88 19.13
C ARG A 142 5.10 6.86 18.68
N LEU A 143 5.40 5.57 18.83
CA LEU A 143 4.48 4.48 18.52
C LEU A 143 3.25 4.46 19.43
N ALA A 144 3.44 4.67 20.73
CA ALA A 144 2.33 4.75 21.68
C ALA A 144 1.41 5.95 21.35
N ALA A 145 1.98 7.10 21.01
CA ALA A 145 1.23 8.29 20.60
C ALA A 145 0.43 8.06 19.31
N LEU A 146 1.06 7.46 18.29
CA LEU A 146 0.38 7.10 17.03
C LEU A 146 -0.76 6.09 17.26
N THR A 147 -0.50 5.05 18.06
CA THR A 147 -1.51 4.02 18.37
C THR A 147 -2.70 4.64 19.08
N ARG A 148 -2.45 5.53 20.05
CA ARG A 148 -3.49 6.25 20.76
C ARG A 148 -4.35 7.11 19.82
N LEU A 149 -3.72 7.88 18.93
CA LEU A 149 -4.44 8.68 17.94
C LEU A 149 -5.31 7.78 17.05
N GLN A 150 -4.76 6.66 16.56
CA GLN A 150 -5.51 5.72 15.72
C GLN A 150 -6.70 5.09 16.47
N ASP A 151 -6.54 4.75 17.75
CA ASP A 151 -7.61 4.16 18.55
C ASP A 151 -8.71 5.19 18.89
N GLU A 152 -8.35 6.45 19.14
CA GLU A 152 -9.30 7.56 19.29
C GLU A 152 -10.13 7.74 18.01
N TRP A 153 -9.48 7.73 16.84
CA TRP A 153 -10.17 7.84 15.54
C TRP A 153 -11.06 6.63 15.22
N VAL A 154 -10.65 5.42 15.59
CA VAL A 154 -11.50 4.22 15.44
C VAL A 154 -12.71 4.28 16.35
N ALA A 155 -12.59 4.85 17.55
CA ALA A 155 -13.72 5.04 18.45
C ALA A 155 -14.74 6.05 17.90
N ASP A 156 -14.26 7.14 17.29
CA ASP A 156 -15.09 8.18 16.68
C ASP A 156 -15.70 7.75 15.33
N HIS A 157 -14.99 6.90 14.58
CA HIS A 157 -15.35 6.46 13.22
C HIS A 157 -15.26 4.93 13.07
N PRO A 158 -16.09 4.15 13.79
CA PRO A 158 -16.00 2.68 13.80
C PRO A 158 -16.33 2.05 12.44
N ASP A 159 -17.10 2.75 11.60
CA ASP A 159 -17.46 2.33 10.25
C ASP A 159 -16.27 2.31 9.28
N LEU A 160 -15.21 3.09 9.57
CA LEU A 160 -14.00 3.16 8.75
C LEU A 160 -12.84 2.31 9.27
N ALA A 161 -13.01 1.69 10.43
CA ALA A 161 -11.94 0.97 11.12
C ALA A 161 -11.35 -0.17 10.27
N ALA A 162 -12.20 -0.93 9.59
CA ALA A 162 -11.78 -2.07 8.78
C ALA A 162 -10.98 -1.65 7.53
N ASP A 163 -11.26 -0.48 6.97
CA ASP A 163 -10.64 -0.04 5.73
C ASP A 163 -9.41 0.86 5.97
N LEU A 164 -9.49 1.79 6.93
CA LEU A 164 -8.46 2.81 7.15
C LEU A 164 -7.53 2.52 8.33
N PHE A 165 -7.96 1.64 9.24
CA PHE A 165 -7.26 1.37 10.50
C PHE A 165 -7.02 -0.13 10.74
N ASN A 166 -7.06 -0.94 9.67
CA ASN A 166 -6.58 -2.32 9.73
C ASN A 166 -5.05 -2.38 9.97
N PRO A 167 -4.51 -3.52 10.40
CA PRO A 167 -3.09 -3.69 10.71
C PRO A 167 -2.14 -3.18 9.61
N ASP A 168 -2.43 -3.50 8.35
CA ASP A 168 -1.61 -3.10 7.21
C ASP A 168 -1.64 -1.58 6.99
N ALA A 169 -2.82 -0.97 7.09
CA ALA A 169 -3.00 0.47 6.96
C ALA A 169 -2.27 1.23 8.09
N ARG A 170 -2.36 0.74 9.33
CA ARG A 170 -1.65 1.34 10.48
C ARG A 170 -0.12 1.24 10.31
N LEU A 171 0.39 0.09 9.84
CA LEU A 171 1.80 -0.05 9.49
C LEU A 171 2.22 0.92 8.39
N GLN A 172 1.42 1.02 7.32
CA GLN A 172 1.71 1.90 6.20
C GLN A 172 1.78 3.37 6.63
N GLN A 173 0.85 3.81 7.47
CA GLN A 173 0.85 5.15 8.06
C GLN A 173 2.12 5.41 8.87
N ALA A 174 2.52 4.47 9.74
CA ALA A 174 3.75 4.61 10.53
C ALA A 174 5.02 4.71 9.66
N ARG A 175 5.09 3.89 8.59
CA ARG A 175 6.19 3.92 7.62
C ARG A 175 6.27 5.23 6.84
N GLN A 176 5.14 5.89 6.57
CA GLN A 176 5.16 7.21 5.94
C GLN A 176 5.71 8.30 6.87
N LEU A 177 5.42 8.21 8.17
CA LEU A 177 5.83 9.20 9.15
C LEU A 177 7.33 9.11 9.45
N TRP A 178 7.86 7.90 9.62
CA TRP A 178 9.24 7.70 10.11
C TRP A 178 10.15 6.95 9.14
N GLY A 179 9.64 6.50 8.00
CA GLY A 179 10.40 5.75 7.00
C GLY A 179 10.50 4.25 7.32
N ASP A 180 11.37 3.58 6.56
CA ASP A 180 11.58 2.13 6.63
C ASP A 180 12.76 1.72 7.53
N GLU A 181 13.49 2.68 8.13
CA GLU A 181 14.64 2.39 9.00
C GLU A 181 14.24 1.53 10.21
N GLU A 182 13.04 1.75 10.73
CA GLU A 182 12.50 1.06 11.91
C GLU A 182 11.48 -0.03 11.54
N LEU A 183 11.45 -0.47 10.27
CA LEU A 183 10.41 -1.37 9.73
C LEU A 183 10.20 -2.63 10.57
N GLU A 184 11.26 -3.20 11.12
CA GLU A 184 11.18 -4.39 11.98
C GLU A 184 10.34 -4.14 13.24
N THR A 185 10.59 -3.03 13.92
CA THR A 185 9.83 -2.63 15.11
C THR A 185 8.39 -2.29 14.73
N LEU A 186 8.18 -1.55 13.64
CA LEU A 186 6.85 -1.17 13.17
C LEU A 186 6.01 -2.39 12.77
N ALA A 187 6.58 -3.31 12.00
CA ALA A 187 5.89 -4.51 11.52
C ALA A 187 5.47 -5.41 12.69
N ARG A 188 6.35 -5.61 13.69
CA ARG A 188 6.02 -6.40 14.89
C ARG A 188 5.00 -5.73 15.80
N HIS A 189 4.89 -4.41 15.76
CA HIS A 189 3.91 -3.67 16.55
C HIS A 189 2.50 -3.75 15.94
N PHE A 190 2.39 -3.58 14.63
CA PHE A 190 1.08 -3.49 13.97
C PHE A 190 0.57 -4.80 13.38
N LEU A 191 1.45 -5.67 12.89
CA LEU A 191 1.04 -6.89 12.17
C LEU A 191 1.03 -8.14 13.07
N PRO A 192 0.21 -9.15 12.74
CA PRO A 192 0.35 -10.49 13.29
C PRO A 192 1.75 -11.06 13.06
N THR A 193 2.27 -11.86 14.00
CA THR A 193 3.66 -12.35 14.01
C THR A 193 4.12 -12.93 12.66
N GLY A 194 3.34 -13.83 12.04
CA GLY A 194 3.73 -14.44 10.77
C GLY A 194 3.79 -13.45 9.59
N GLN A 195 2.92 -12.43 9.59
CA GLN A 195 2.97 -11.37 8.58
C GLN A 195 4.13 -10.41 8.83
N ALA A 196 4.37 -10.04 10.09
CA ALA A 196 5.51 -9.20 10.48
C ALA A 196 6.84 -9.83 10.03
N GLU A 197 7.03 -11.12 10.30
CA GLU A 197 8.22 -11.86 9.87
C GLU A 197 8.38 -11.88 8.35
N ALA A 198 7.31 -12.16 7.61
CA ALA A 198 7.33 -12.16 6.15
C ALA A 198 7.67 -10.77 5.57
N THR A 199 7.11 -9.70 6.14
CA THR A 199 7.42 -8.32 5.74
C THR A 199 8.89 -7.97 5.97
N VAL A 200 9.43 -8.33 7.15
CA VAL A 200 10.83 -8.08 7.48
C VAL A 200 11.76 -8.88 6.57
N GLN A 201 11.51 -10.17 6.39
CA GLN A 201 12.30 -11.03 5.50
C GLN A 201 12.31 -10.50 4.07
N PHE A 202 11.15 -10.10 3.55
CA PHE A 202 11.05 -9.52 2.21
C PHE A 202 11.90 -8.24 2.08
N ALA A 203 11.84 -7.34 3.08
CA ALA A 203 12.64 -6.13 3.09
C ALA A 203 14.14 -6.43 3.14
N THR A 204 14.56 -7.39 3.97
CA THR A 204 15.94 -7.85 4.05
C THR A 204 16.44 -8.41 2.72
N THR A 205 15.69 -9.32 2.08
CA THR A 205 16.05 -9.87 0.77
C THR A 205 16.16 -8.79 -0.29
N ARG A 206 15.23 -7.82 -0.29
CA ARG A 206 15.29 -6.69 -1.22
C ARG A 206 16.52 -5.83 -1.01
N GLN A 207 16.87 -5.53 0.24
CA GLN A 207 18.06 -4.75 0.57
C GLN A 207 19.33 -5.49 0.12
N GLN A 208 19.43 -6.79 0.38
CA GLN A 208 20.54 -7.61 -0.10
C GLN A 208 20.71 -7.55 -1.62
N GLN A 209 19.61 -7.60 -2.39
CA GLN A 209 19.67 -7.47 -3.85
C GLN A 209 20.16 -6.08 -4.30
N LEU A 210 19.75 -5.02 -3.61
CA LEU A 210 20.22 -3.67 -3.90
C LEU A 210 21.70 -3.51 -3.58
N ASP A 211 22.16 -4.05 -2.46
CA ASP A 211 23.56 -4.01 -2.05
C ASP A 211 24.44 -4.81 -3.02
N GLN A 212 24.00 -6.00 -3.43
CA GLN A 212 24.68 -6.79 -4.46
C GLN A 212 24.78 -6.02 -5.79
N ARG A 213 23.70 -5.36 -6.21
CA ARG A 213 23.71 -4.53 -7.42
C ARG A 213 24.66 -3.33 -7.28
N GLY A 214 24.67 -2.68 -6.12
CA GLY A 214 25.58 -1.57 -5.82
C GLY A 214 27.03 -2.02 -5.89
N HIS A 215 27.35 -3.16 -5.26
CA HIS A 215 28.68 -3.75 -5.27
C HIS A 215 29.14 -4.11 -6.68
N TYR A 216 28.28 -4.74 -7.48
CA TYR A 216 28.54 -5.03 -8.88
C TYR A 216 28.87 -3.76 -9.68
N GLN A 217 28.08 -2.71 -9.51
CA GLN A 217 28.27 -1.44 -10.22
C GLN A 217 29.59 -0.77 -9.83
N GLN A 218 29.96 -0.81 -8.55
CA GLN A 218 31.23 -0.26 -8.08
C GLN A 218 32.42 -1.01 -8.69
N GLN A 219 32.43 -2.34 -8.60
CA GLN A 219 33.53 -3.15 -9.16
C GLN A 219 33.63 -3.00 -10.68
N LEU A 220 32.50 -2.92 -11.38
CA LEU A 220 32.48 -2.68 -12.82
C LEU A 220 33.09 -1.32 -13.16
N ALA A 221 32.76 -0.26 -12.42
CA ALA A 221 33.33 1.07 -12.65
C ALA A 221 34.85 1.09 -12.40
N GLU A 222 35.33 0.43 -11.35
CA GLU A 222 36.76 0.28 -11.07
C GLU A 222 37.49 -0.48 -12.20
N LEU A 223 36.88 -1.56 -12.70
CA LEU A 223 37.41 -2.33 -13.82
C LEU A 223 37.47 -1.50 -15.11
N GLU A 224 36.43 -0.73 -15.41
CA GLU A 224 36.39 0.14 -16.58
C GLU A 224 37.46 1.24 -16.53
N GLN A 225 37.75 1.80 -15.35
CA GLN A 225 38.85 2.75 -15.18
C GLN A 225 40.21 2.09 -15.44
N GLN A 226 40.45 0.89 -14.92
CA GLN A 226 41.67 0.13 -15.18
C GLN A 226 41.84 -0.21 -16.66
N LEU A 227 40.73 -0.53 -17.32
CA LEU A 227 40.67 -0.76 -18.76
C LEU A 227 41.04 0.52 -19.52
N ALA A 228 40.39 1.65 -19.25
CA ALA A 228 40.69 2.92 -19.91
C ALA A 228 42.18 3.31 -19.81
N ALA A 229 42.82 3.07 -18.66
CA ALA A 229 44.24 3.33 -18.47
C ALA A 229 45.17 2.45 -19.35
N ARG A 230 44.71 1.27 -19.77
CA ARG A 230 45.48 0.33 -20.60
C ARG A 230 45.25 0.49 -22.11
N GLN A 231 44.24 1.26 -22.51
CA GLN A 231 43.84 1.42 -23.93
C GLN A 231 45.00 1.88 -24.83
N GLY A 232 45.83 2.81 -24.36
CA GLY A 232 46.94 3.38 -25.14
C GLY A 232 48.09 2.41 -25.44
N ALA A 233 48.11 1.22 -24.83
CA ALA A 233 49.17 0.23 -25.01
C ALA A 233 48.91 -0.79 -26.14
N MET A 234 47.76 -0.69 -26.83
CA MET A 234 47.28 -1.69 -27.79
C MET A 234 46.71 -1.05 -29.06
N THR A 235 46.64 -1.82 -30.16
CA THR A 235 45.89 -1.41 -31.35
C THR A 235 44.37 -1.46 -31.07
N PRO A 236 43.55 -0.67 -31.78
CA PRO A 236 42.10 -0.60 -31.53
C PRO A 236 41.39 -1.97 -31.57
N GLU A 237 41.78 -2.86 -32.48
CA GLU A 237 41.15 -4.18 -32.65
C GLU A 237 41.49 -5.11 -31.49
N ARG A 238 42.76 -5.11 -31.06
CA ARG A 238 43.23 -5.91 -29.93
C ARG A 238 42.68 -5.39 -28.61
N TRP A 239 42.48 -4.08 -28.51
CA TRP A 239 41.87 -3.42 -27.37
C TRP A 239 40.41 -3.87 -27.16
N GLN A 240 39.60 -3.89 -28.23
CA GLN A 240 38.20 -4.33 -28.13
C GLN A 240 38.08 -5.80 -27.69
N GLN A 241 38.89 -6.69 -28.28
CA GLN A 241 38.92 -8.11 -27.88
C GLN A 241 39.29 -8.30 -26.41
N TYR A 242 40.35 -7.61 -25.95
CA TYR A 242 40.79 -7.67 -24.56
C TYR A 242 39.73 -7.13 -23.59
N ARG A 243 39.08 -6.01 -23.93
CA ARG A 243 38.00 -5.43 -23.12
C ARG A 243 36.83 -6.40 -22.95
N GLU A 244 36.38 -7.02 -24.04
CA GLU A 244 35.27 -7.98 -24.00
C GLU A 244 35.62 -9.22 -23.19
N GLU A 245 36.84 -9.74 -23.34
CA GLU A 245 37.33 -10.91 -22.59
C GLU A 245 37.35 -10.62 -21.08
N VAL A 246 37.94 -9.49 -20.67
CA VAL A 246 38.04 -9.08 -19.26
C VAL A 246 36.65 -8.82 -18.66
N LEU A 247 35.76 -8.10 -19.36
CA LEU A 247 34.40 -7.85 -18.89
C LEU A 247 33.54 -9.13 -18.85
N GLY A 248 33.80 -10.07 -19.76
CA GLY A 248 33.13 -11.37 -19.79
C GLY A 248 33.57 -12.27 -18.63
N GLN A 249 34.87 -12.28 -18.32
CA GLN A 249 35.42 -13.01 -17.18
C GLN A 249 34.91 -12.44 -15.86
N PHE A 250 34.99 -11.11 -15.68
CA PHE A 250 34.46 -10.43 -14.49
C PHE A 250 33.02 -10.80 -14.19
N ARG A 251 32.12 -10.78 -15.19
CA ARG A 251 30.71 -11.14 -15.00
C ARG A 251 30.54 -12.58 -14.55
N ARG A 252 31.26 -13.52 -15.14
CA ARG A 252 31.19 -14.94 -14.75
C ARG A 252 31.66 -15.13 -13.31
N ASP A 253 32.80 -14.53 -12.96
CA ASP A 253 33.41 -14.69 -11.64
C ASP A 253 32.54 -14.05 -10.55
N PHE A 254 31.98 -12.87 -10.81
CA PHE A 254 31.09 -12.16 -9.87
C PHE A 254 29.83 -12.98 -9.55
N PHE A 255 29.14 -13.48 -10.58
CA PHE A 255 27.89 -14.24 -10.39
C PHE A 255 28.11 -15.69 -9.92
N ALA A 256 29.30 -16.26 -10.15
CA ALA A 256 29.67 -17.55 -9.56
C ALA A 256 29.88 -17.42 -8.04
N GLN A 257 30.59 -16.38 -7.59
CA GLN A 257 30.84 -16.14 -6.16
C GLN A 257 29.56 -15.83 -5.36
N THR A 258 28.56 -15.20 -5.99
CA THR A 258 27.28 -14.92 -5.33
C THR A 258 26.36 -16.14 -5.21
N GLN A 259 26.59 -17.22 -5.99
CA GLN A 259 25.86 -18.49 -5.82
C GLN A 259 26.39 -19.34 -4.66
N ASP A 260 27.66 -19.14 -4.27
CA ASP A 260 28.29 -19.87 -3.17
C ASP A 260 28.16 -19.18 -1.80
N GLN A 261 27.56 -17.97 -1.73
CA GLN A 261 27.22 -17.31 -0.47
C GLN A 261 25.77 -17.63 -0.06
N PRO A 262 25.56 -18.27 1.11
CA PRO A 262 24.23 -18.64 1.60
C PRO A 262 23.37 -17.46 2.03
#